data_AF-U2E0B0-F1
#
_entry.id   AF-U2E0B0-F1
#
_cell.length_a   1.000
_cell.length_b   1.000
_cell.length_c   1.000
_cell.angle_alpha   90.00
_cell.angle_beta   90.00
_cell.angle_gamma   90.00
#
_symmetry.space_group_name_H-M   'P 1'
#
loop_
_entity.id
_entity.type
_entity.pdbx_description
1 polymer ?
#
loop_
_entity_poly.entity_id
_entity_poly.type
_entity_poly.pdbx_seq_one_letter_code
_entity_poly.pdbx_strand_id
1 'polypeptide(L)'
;MELRRCGGVFLFLIDKQFRFETIKNGGNTPCHQTINSIFTLCNQNKTMCMTEKPQIKLSETVVLIDAAFLNFVITDMKAYFEAHLQRSLQEIDLSALAIYLTLDAGIAEGDNDVQFIFVYDKDSDRLVHCQPSDLKEELNGVAFRCPYGEYSFAGVSSEGMVSREELFMDILAIISDSAEVKKMIVVSFNEEYGDRVSAALDEVKKKEVIQLRMNEPENTLEYKWDMLAFSVMQAMGIRAEEL
;
A
#
# COMPACT_ATOMS: atom_id res chain seq x y z
N MET A 1 -18.96 -27.40 -12.12
CA MET A 1 -17.88 -28.14 -12.79
C MET A 1 -16.71 -28.10 -11.83
N GLU A 2 -16.45 -29.23 -11.16
CA GLU A 2 -15.34 -29.38 -10.21
C GLU A 2 -14.01 -29.34 -10.95
N LEU A 3 -13.00 -28.72 -10.33
CA LEU A 3 -11.61 -29.16 -10.37
C LEU A 3 -10.85 -28.58 -9.17
N ARG A 4 -10.28 -29.48 -8.36
CA ARG A 4 -9.26 -29.19 -7.35
C ARG A 4 -7.89 -29.50 -7.93
N ARG A 5 -6.87 -28.65 -7.71
CA ARG A 5 -5.71 -28.93 -6.82
C ARG A 5 -4.75 -27.73 -6.70
N CYS A 6 -4.07 -27.73 -5.55
CA CYS A 6 -3.11 -26.77 -5.00
C CYS A 6 -1.92 -26.40 -5.90
N GLY A 7 -1.36 -25.19 -5.71
CA GLY A 7 0.01 -24.85 -6.15
C GLY A 7 0.20 -23.53 -6.91
N GLY A 8 -0.75 -22.59 -6.86
CA GLY A 8 -0.69 -21.31 -7.57
C GLY A 8 -2.10 -20.91 -7.94
N VAL A 9 -2.67 -19.97 -7.19
CA VAL A 9 -4.11 -19.72 -7.23
C VAL A 9 -4.45 -18.77 -8.39
N PHE A 10 -5.10 -19.32 -9.41
CA PHE A 10 -6.06 -18.57 -10.23
C PHE A 10 -7.33 -18.36 -9.40
N LEU A 11 -7.71 -17.11 -9.14
CA LEU A 11 -9.01 -16.79 -8.56
C LEU A 11 -9.81 -15.91 -9.54
N PHE A 12 -10.67 -16.56 -10.33
CA PHE A 12 -11.77 -15.88 -11.01
C PHE A 12 -12.92 -15.68 -10.01
N LEU A 13 -13.17 -14.44 -9.60
CA LEU A 13 -14.38 -14.04 -8.87
C LEU A 13 -14.95 -12.72 -9.43
N ILE A 14 -15.77 -12.90 -10.47
CA ILE A 14 -17.10 -12.32 -10.73
C ILE A 14 -17.37 -10.87 -10.28
N ASP A 15 -17.68 -10.05 -11.28
CA ASP A 15 -18.62 -8.90 -11.28
C ASP A 15 -19.42 -8.73 -9.97
N LYS A 16 -18.90 -7.90 -9.06
CA LYS A 16 -19.73 -7.14 -8.13
C LYS A 16 -19.24 -5.71 -8.11
N GLN A 17 -20.06 -4.84 -8.69
CA GLN A 17 -19.93 -3.40 -8.62
C GLN A 17 -19.92 -2.97 -7.14
N PHE A 18 -18.72 -2.68 -6.61
CA PHE A 18 -18.53 -2.22 -5.24
C PHE A 18 -19.13 -0.80 -5.13
N ARG A 19 -20.04 -0.59 -4.18
CA ARG A 19 -20.53 0.73 -3.84
C ARG A 19 -19.65 1.32 -2.74
N PHE A 20 -19.07 2.48 -3.03
CA PHE A 20 -18.51 3.36 -2.01
C PHE A 20 -19.62 3.78 -1.03
N GLU A 21 -19.46 3.45 0.24
CA GLU A 21 -20.10 4.21 1.31
C GLU A 21 -19.04 5.12 1.92
N THR A 22 -19.12 6.41 1.61
CA THR A 22 -18.29 7.42 2.27
C THR A 22 -18.77 7.54 3.71
N ILE A 23 -18.09 6.88 4.65
CA ILE A 23 -18.31 7.15 6.08
C ILE A 23 -17.63 8.49 6.39
N LYS A 24 -18.30 9.61 6.11
CA LYS A 24 -17.91 10.93 6.62
C LYS A 24 -18.22 10.98 8.12
N ASN A 25 -17.43 10.29 8.94
CA ASN A 25 -17.50 10.45 10.38
C ASN A 25 -16.61 11.63 10.79
N GLY A 26 -17.27 12.70 11.25
CA GLY A 26 -16.62 13.90 11.72
C GLY A 26 -15.57 13.62 12.80
N GLY A 27 -14.37 14.18 12.59
CA GLY A 27 -13.49 14.70 13.64
C GLY A 27 -12.79 13.73 14.60
N ASN A 28 -12.99 12.41 14.53
CA ASN A 28 -12.38 11.50 15.51
C ASN A 28 -12.14 10.06 15.02
N THR A 29 -11.75 9.88 13.76
CA THR A 29 -11.36 8.56 13.24
C THR A 29 -9.90 8.23 13.62
N PRO A 30 -9.57 6.95 13.90
CA PRO A 30 -8.19 6.51 14.20
C PRO A 30 -7.17 7.00 13.16
N CYS A 31 -7.56 7.07 11.90
CA CYS A 31 -6.74 7.54 10.78
C CYS A 31 -6.22 8.98 10.92
N HIS A 32 -7.04 9.93 11.43
CA HIS A 32 -6.58 11.32 11.59
C HIS A 32 -5.60 11.46 12.76
N GLN A 33 -5.77 10.62 13.80
CA GLN A 33 -4.82 10.51 14.90
C GLN A 33 -3.50 9.90 14.41
N THR A 34 -3.54 8.87 13.56
CA THR A 34 -2.36 8.23 12.96
C THR A 34 -1.47 9.25 12.22
N ILE A 35 -2.04 10.09 11.34
CA ILE A 35 -1.26 11.06 10.55
C ILE A 35 -0.60 12.12 11.46
N ASN A 36 -1.35 12.77 12.34
CA ASN A 36 -0.81 13.79 13.23
C ASN A 36 0.25 13.22 14.19
N SER A 37 0.06 11.98 14.65
CA SER A 37 1.03 11.29 15.50
C SER A 37 2.29 10.86 14.74
N ILE A 38 2.18 10.40 13.48
CA ILE A 38 3.34 10.12 12.60
C ILE A 38 4.15 11.40 12.38
N PHE A 39 3.51 12.51 12.00
CA PHE A 39 4.20 13.80 11.84
C PHE A 39 4.88 14.26 13.13
N THR A 40 4.23 14.06 14.27
CA THR A 40 4.80 14.42 15.58
C THR A 40 6.00 13.53 15.93
N LEU A 41 5.93 12.23 15.68
CA LEU A 41 7.02 11.27 15.96
C LEU A 41 8.23 11.46 15.03
N CYS A 42 8.01 11.65 13.73
CA CYS A 42 9.07 11.97 12.77
C CYS A 42 9.79 13.28 13.17
N ASN A 43 9.04 14.31 13.59
CA ASN A 43 9.63 15.57 14.07
C ASN A 43 10.33 15.43 15.43
N GLN A 44 9.82 14.61 16.36
CA GLN A 44 10.43 14.37 17.67
C GLN A 44 11.74 13.58 17.59
N ASN A 45 11.94 12.73 16.58
CA ASN A 45 13.22 12.05 16.36
C ASN A 45 14.38 13.01 16.01
N LYS A 46 14.12 14.30 15.73
CA LYS A 46 15.14 15.36 15.62
C LYS A 46 15.38 16.13 16.92
N THR A 47 14.63 15.90 18.00
CA THR A 47 14.81 16.62 19.28
C THR A 47 14.61 15.68 20.45
N MET A 48 15.71 15.23 21.05
CA MET A 48 15.71 14.35 22.22
C MET A 48 14.95 15.00 23.39
N CYS A 49 13.72 14.57 23.68
CA CYS A 49 12.99 14.84 24.92
C CYS A 49 12.11 13.64 25.29
N MET A 50 12.35 13.10 26.49
CA MET A 50 11.55 12.07 27.14
C MET A 50 10.19 12.65 27.54
N THR A 51 9.17 12.42 26.71
CA THR A 51 7.75 12.51 27.06
C THR A 51 7.03 11.40 26.30
N GLU A 52 6.09 10.70 26.95
CA GLU A 52 5.39 9.51 26.43
C GLU A 52 5.17 9.56 24.91
N LYS A 53 5.77 8.61 24.17
CA LYS A 53 5.62 8.52 22.72
C LYS A 53 4.12 8.46 22.40
N PRO A 54 3.57 9.35 21.54
CA PRO A 54 2.19 9.23 21.11
C PRO A 54 1.97 7.81 20.56
N GLN A 55 1.04 7.05 21.15
CA GLN A 55 0.80 5.68 20.71
C GLN A 55 -0.01 5.76 19.40
N ILE A 56 0.69 5.66 18.26
CA ILE A 56 0.03 5.58 16.96
C ILE A 56 -0.76 4.28 16.93
N LYS A 57 -2.10 4.40 16.88
CA LYS A 57 -2.95 3.24 16.65
C LYS A 57 -2.84 2.85 15.17
N LEU A 58 -2.29 1.68 14.92
CA LEU A 58 -2.13 1.10 13.57
C LEU A 58 -3.02 -0.14 13.48
N SER A 59 -3.52 -0.43 12.29
CA SER A 59 -4.26 -1.68 12.04
C SER A 59 -3.32 -2.89 12.15
N GLU A 60 -3.89 -4.08 12.36
CA GLU A 60 -3.09 -5.31 12.47
C GLU A 60 -2.33 -5.62 11.17
N THR A 61 -2.87 -5.21 10.02
CA THR A 61 -2.19 -5.24 8.72
C THR A 61 -1.96 -3.82 8.22
N VAL A 62 -0.71 -3.50 7.89
CA VAL A 62 -0.35 -2.20 7.30
C VAL A 62 0.27 -2.40 5.93
N VAL A 63 -0.21 -1.63 4.95
CA VAL A 63 0.34 -1.53 3.60
C VAL A 63 1.03 -0.19 3.47
N LEU A 64 2.36 -0.18 3.40
CA LEU A 64 3.17 1.03 3.22
C LEU A 64 3.54 1.17 1.74
N ILE A 65 3.14 2.29 1.13
CA ILE A 65 3.29 2.53 -0.30
C ILE A 65 4.01 3.85 -0.53
N ASP A 66 5.03 3.81 -1.38
CA ASP A 66 5.62 5.01 -1.97
C ASP A 66 4.78 5.45 -3.18
N ALA A 67 4.14 6.62 -3.08
CA ALA A 67 3.20 7.10 -4.09
C ALA A 67 3.89 7.44 -5.42
N ALA A 68 5.11 7.98 -5.39
CA ALA A 68 5.84 8.32 -6.61
C ALA A 68 6.24 7.05 -7.37
N PHE A 69 6.67 6.01 -6.65
CA PHE A 69 6.96 4.71 -7.26
C PHE A 69 5.71 4.04 -7.82
N LEU A 70 4.61 4.04 -7.08
CA LEU A 70 3.34 3.49 -7.58
C LEU A 70 2.89 4.20 -8.85
N ASN A 71 2.99 5.54 -8.90
CA ASN A 71 2.71 6.33 -10.09
C ASN A 71 3.61 5.97 -11.28
N PHE A 72 4.91 5.79 -11.03
CA PHE A 72 5.86 5.37 -12.05
C PHE A 72 5.45 4.03 -12.67
N VAL A 73 5.16 3.02 -11.84
CA VAL A 73 4.74 1.69 -12.29
C VAL A 73 3.43 1.75 -13.06
N ILE A 74 2.41 2.43 -12.52
CA ILE A 74 1.10 2.55 -13.17
C ILE A 74 1.23 3.25 -14.54
N THR A 75 2.00 4.34 -14.62
CA THR A 75 2.17 5.09 -15.87
C THR A 75 2.87 4.25 -16.94
N ASP A 76 3.98 3.61 -16.58
CA ASP A 76 4.77 2.80 -17.50
C ASP A 76 3.98 1.59 -18.01
N MET A 77 3.35 0.86 -17.09
CA MET A 77 2.54 -0.31 -17.44
C MET A 77 1.33 0.07 -18.30
N LYS A 78 0.62 1.16 -17.97
CA LYS A 78 -0.52 1.60 -18.77
C LYS A 78 -0.09 1.91 -20.20
N ALA A 79 0.98 2.68 -20.37
CA ALA A 79 1.50 3.04 -21.68
C ALA A 79 1.93 1.80 -22.49
N TYR A 80 2.64 0.87 -21.85
CA TYR A 80 3.07 -0.38 -22.47
C TYR A 80 1.89 -1.22 -22.96
N PHE A 81 0.92 -1.48 -22.09
CA PHE A 81 -0.19 -2.38 -22.42
C PHE A 81 -1.23 -1.74 -23.33
N GLU A 82 -1.47 -0.43 -23.28
CA GLU A 82 -2.33 0.23 -24.29
C GLU A 82 -1.74 0.11 -25.69
N ALA A 83 -0.41 0.26 -25.82
CA ALA A 83 0.29 0.06 -27.08
C ALA A 83 0.29 -1.43 -27.52
N HIS A 84 0.47 -2.36 -26.58
CA HIS A 84 0.51 -3.79 -26.89
C HIS A 84 -0.88 -4.34 -27.28
N LEU A 85 -1.91 -4.00 -26.51
CA LEU A 85 -3.28 -4.51 -26.65
C LEU A 85 -4.11 -3.73 -27.68
N GLN A 86 -3.62 -2.58 -28.16
CA GLN A 86 -4.30 -1.72 -29.13
C GLN A 86 -5.71 -1.30 -28.67
N ARG A 87 -5.87 -1.08 -27.35
CA ARG A 87 -7.09 -0.56 -26.73
C ARG A 87 -6.73 0.32 -25.55
N SER A 88 -7.63 1.23 -25.18
CA SER A 88 -7.47 1.96 -23.93
C SER A 88 -7.74 1.02 -22.74
N LEU A 89 -6.93 1.18 -21.70
CA LEU A 89 -7.14 0.57 -20.40
C LEU A 89 -7.98 1.51 -19.54
N GLN A 90 -8.76 0.96 -18.62
CA GLN A 90 -9.54 1.79 -17.70
C GLN A 90 -8.63 2.55 -16.72
N GLU A 91 -9.19 3.59 -16.11
CA GLU A 91 -8.64 4.18 -14.89
C GLU A 91 -8.80 3.16 -13.75
N ILE A 92 -7.81 3.09 -12.87
CA ILE A 92 -7.77 2.16 -11.73
C ILE A 92 -8.74 2.66 -10.66
N ASP A 93 -9.66 1.79 -10.23
CA ASP A 93 -10.36 1.98 -8.96
C ASP A 93 -9.39 1.65 -7.81
N LEU A 94 -9.07 2.63 -6.96
CA LEU A 94 -8.09 2.47 -5.88
C LEU A 94 -8.52 1.41 -4.87
N SER A 95 -9.83 1.26 -4.62
CA SER A 95 -10.34 0.20 -3.75
C SER A 95 -10.12 -1.18 -4.37
N ALA A 96 -10.26 -1.32 -5.68
CA ALA A 96 -9.95 -2.57 -6.39
C ALA A 96 -8.45 -2.87 -6.34
N LEU A 97 -7.58 -1.88 -6.61
CA LEU A 97 -6.14 -2.04 -6.50
C LEU A 97 -5.73 -2.46 -5.08
N ALA A 98 -6.28 -1.81 -4.05
CA ALA A 98 -6.02 -2.15 -2.66
C ALA A 98 -6.38 -3.62 -2.36
N ILE A 99 -7.52 -4.11 -2.86
CA ILE A 99 -7.92 -5.51 -2.74
C ILE A 99 -6.89 -6.42 -3.42
N TYR A 100 -6.53 -6.17 -4.70
CA TYR A 100 -5.58 -7.01 -5.43
C TYR A 100 -4.20 -7.07 -4.75
N LEU A 101 -3.67 -5.93 -4.30
CA LEU A 101 -2.40 -5.88 -3.55
C LEU A 101 -2.44 -6.76 -2.31
N THR A 102 -3.55 -6.73 -1.56
CA THR A 102 -3.68 -7.55 -0.36
C THR A 102 -3.93 -9.03 -0.65
N LEU A 103 -4.61 -9.36 -1.75
CA LEU A 103 -4.81 -10.73 -2.19
C LEU A 103 -3.47 -11.38 -2.57
N ASP A 104 -2.64 -10.67 -3.34
CA ASP A 104 -1.29 -11.12 -3.70
C ASP A 104 -0.41 -11.26 -2.44
N ALA A 105 -0.63 -10.43 -1.41
CA ALA A 105 0.01 -10.57 -0.10
C ALA A 105 -0.64 -11.64 0.83
N GLY A 106 -1.55 -12.44 0.31
CA GLY A 106 -2.16 -13.58 1.00
C GLY A 106 -3.19 -13.21 2.07
N ILE A 107 -3.85 -12.05 1.96
CA ILE A 107 -5.05 -11.76 2.75
C ILE A 107 -6.21 -12.62 2.24
N ALA A 108 -6.86 -13.33 3.15
CA ALA A 108 -8.04 -14.14 2.86
C ALA A 108 -9.33 -13.41 3.28
N GLU A 109 -10.48 -13.87 2.78
CA GLU A 109 -11.79 -13.39 3.22
C GLU A 109 -11.94 -13.47 4.75
N GLY A 110 -12.51 -12.44 5.36
CA GLY A 110 -12.61 -12.34 6.82
C GLY A 110 -12.82 -10.91 7.32
N ASP A 111 -12.76 -10.75 8.64
CA ASP A 111 -12.87 -9.46 9.32
C ASP A 111 -11.47 -8.84 9.53
N ASN A 112 -10.71 -8.72 8.43
CA ASN A 112 -9.38 -8.09 8.50
C ASN A 112 -9.53 -6.58 8.72
N ASP A 113 -8.57 -6.01 9.45
CA ASP A 113 -8.40 -4.56 9.59
C ASP A 113 -7.09 -4.18 8.88
N VAL A 114 -7.22 -3.46 7.76
CA VAL A 114 -6.11 -3.13 6.86
C VAL A 114 -5.98 -1.61 6.74
N GLN A 115 -4.77 -1.10 6.97
CA GLN A 115 -4.45 0.31 6.81
C GLN A 115 -3.43 0.51 5.70
N PHE A 116 -3.78 1.30 4.70
CA PHE A 116 -2.90 1.77 3.65
C PHE A 116 -2.32 3.13 4.03
N ILE A 117 -1.00 3.23 3.99
CA ILE A 117 -0.24 4.45 4.25
C ILE A 117 0.53 4.79 2.97
N PHE A 118 0.15 5.90 2.33
CA PHE A 118 0.83 6.44 1.17
C PHE A 118 1.82 7.52 1.61
N VAL A 119 3.09 7.32 1.32
CA VAL A 119 4.15 8.32 1.51
C VAL A 119 4.31 9.09 0.21
N TYR A 120 4.23 10.43 0.29
CA TYR A 120 4.29 11.27 -0.89
C TYR A 120 5.04 12.59 -0.64
N ASP A 121 5.47 13.21 -1.73
CA ASP A 121 6.00 14.56 -1.77
C ASP A 121 5.10 15.44 -2.66
N LYS A 122 5.49 16.70 -2.86
CA LYS A 122 4.73 17.67 -3.67
C LYS A 122 4.51 17.25 -5.13
N ASP A 123 5.32 16.32 -5.65
CA ASP A 123 5.30 15.90 -7.05
C ASP A 123 4.49 14.58 -7.21
N SER A 124 4.06 13.99 -6.09
CA SER A 124 3.35 12.71 -6.01
C SER A 124 2.12 12.75 -5.09
N ASP A 125 1.55 13.93 -4.86
CA ASP A 125 0.36 14.14 -4.01
C ASP A 125 -0.95 13.60 -4.60
N ARG A 126 -0.90 13.10 -5.84
CA ARG A 126 -2.00 12.43 -6.53
C ARG A 126 -1.53 11.10 -7.12
N LEU A 127 -2.37 10.08 -7.02
CA LEU A 127 -2.20 8.82 -7.72
C LEU A 127 -2.69 8.96 -9.18
N VAL A 128 -1.76 8.91 -10.13
CA VAL A 128 -2.08 9.04 -11.56
C VAL A 128 -2.82 7.79 -12.04
N HIS A 129 -3.74 8.00 -12.99
CA HIS A 129 -4.60 6.94 -13.54
C HIS A 129 -5.47 6.20 -12.50
N CYS A 130 -5.67 6.77 -11.31
CA CYS A 130 -6.45 6.18 -10.22
C CYS A 130 -7.66 7.05 -9.87
N GLN A 131 -8.71 6.42 -9.32
CA GLN A 131 -9.87 7.06 -8.72
C GLN A 131 -10.27 6.31 -7.44
N PRO A 132 -10.40 6.98 -6.27
CA PRO A 132 -9.91 8.34 -5.98
C PRO A 132 -8.39 8.50 -6.21
N SER A 133 -7.95 9.75 -6.41
CA SER A 133 -6.58 10.10 -6.78
C SER A 133 -5.87 10.98 -5.76
N ASP A 134 -6.59 11.90 -5.10
CA ASP A 134 -5.96 12.93 -4.25
C ASP A 134 -5.61 12.38 -2.86
N LEU A 135 -4.32 12.21 -2.58
CA LEU A 135 -3.86 11.59 -1.33
C LEU A 135 -4.22 12.43 -0.10
N LYS A 136 -4.42 13.74 -0.27
CA LYS A 136 -4.69 14.66 0.83
C LYS A 136 -6.17 14.86 1.08
N GLU A 137 -6.92 15.17 0.04
CA GLU A 137 -8.31 15.63 0.12
C GLU A 137 -9.32 14.50 -0.06
N GLU A 138 -8.99 13.45 -0.81
CA GLU A 138 -9.90 12.34 -1.11
C GLU A 138 -9.65 11.09 -0.27
N LEU A 139 -8.40 10.80 0.10
CA LEU A 139 -8.06 9.55 0.79
C LEU A 139 -7.97 9.66 2.31
N ASN A 140 -7.59 10.83 2.84
CA ASN A 140 -7.36 10.97 4.26
C ASN A 140 -8.63 10.74 5.08
N GLY A 141 -8.59 9.73 5.95
CA GLY A 141 -9.72 9.39 6.82
C GLY A 141 -10.86 8.67 6.10
N VAL A 142 -10.62 8.22 4.87
CA VAL A 142 -11.57 7.39 4.13
C VAL A 142 -11.30 5.92 4.38
N ALA A 143 -12.37 5.16 4.54
CA ALA A 143 -12.34 3.71 4.64
C ALA A 143 -13.48 3.10 3.81
N PHE A 144 -13.28 1.86 3.38
CA PHE A 144 -14.31 1.05 2.73
C PHE A 144 -14.32 -0.36 3.32
N ARG A 145 -15.43 -1.06 3.12
CA ARG A 145 -15.61 -2.43 3.61
C ARG A 145 -15.94 -3.37 2.47
N CYS A 146 -15.33 -4.56 2.48
CA CYS A 146 -15.52 -5.58 1.47
C CYS A 146 -15.49 -6.98 2.14
N PRO A 147 -15.68 -8.09 1.39
CA PRO A 147 -15.58 -9.44 1.96
C PRO A 147 -14.23 -9.79 2.59
N TYR A 148 -13.18 -9.02 2.25
CA TYR A 148 -11.82 -9.18 2.79
C TYR A 148 -11.57 -8.31 4.03
N GLY A 149 -12.55 -7.56 4.53
CA GLY A 149 -12.42 -6.78 5.76
C GLY A 149 -12.69 -5.28 5.57
N GLU A 150 -12.17 -4.49 6.50
CA GLU A 150 -12.20 -3.04 6.48
C GLU A 150 -10.83 -2.49 6.07
N TYR A 151 -10.85 -1.56 5.11
CA TYR A 151 -9.67 -0.98 4.49
C TYR A 151 -9.71 0.52 4.69
N SER A 152 -8.69 1.09 5.33
CA SER A 152 -8.56 2.53 5.57
C SER A 152 -7.36 3.11 4.84
N PHE A 153 -7.45 4.38 4.44
CA PHE A 153 -6.40 5.09 3.71
C PHE A 153 -5.89 6.31 4.48
N ALA A 154 -4.56 6.48 4.48
CA ALA A 154 -3.87 7.62 5.04
C ALA A 154 -2.77 8.09 4.06
N GLY A 155 -2.69 9.39 3.80
CA GLY A 155 -1.57 10.02 3.11
C GLY A 155 -0.66 10.73 4.11
N VAL A 156 0.65 10.53 3.98
CA VAL A 156 1.67 11.23 4.76
C VAL A 156 2.63 11.94 3.83
N SER A 157 2.60 13.27 3.88
CA SER A 157 3.45 14.13 3.05
C SER A 157 4.80 14.40 3.71
N SER A 158 5.87 14.48 2.92
CA SER A 158 7.16 15.00 3.42
C SER A 158 7.15 16.50 3.72
N GLU A 159 6.15 17.23 3.21
CA GLU A 159 6.02 18.69 3.28
C GLU A 159 7.30 19.45 2.86
N GLY A 160 8.19 18.81 2.10
CA GLY A 160 9.51 19.34 1.74
C GLY A 160 10.49 19.49 2.92
N MET A 161 10.18 18.96 4.10
CA MET A 161 11.04 19.03 5.29
C MET A 161 12.12 17.95 5.33
N VAL A 162 11.82 16.79 4.73
CA VAL A 162 12.72 15.65 4.52
C VAL A 162 12.52 15.09 3.11
N SER A 163 13.44 14.26 2.62
CA SER A 163 13.17 13.53 1.38
C SER A 163 12.04 12.51 1.59
N ARG A 164 11.36 12.14 0.50
CA ARG A 164 10.35 11.07 0.50
C ARG A 164 10.96 9.75 1.00
N GLU A 165 12.18 9.43 0.58
CA GLU A 165 12.96 8.29 1.08
C GLU A 165 13.11 8.31 2.62
N GLU A 166 13.58 9.41 3.21
CA GLU A 166 13.77 9.48 4.66
C GLU A 166 12.45 9.33 5.41
N LEU A 167 11.38 9.99 4.93
CA LEU A 167 10.05 9.82 5.50
C LEU A 167 9.55 8.38 5.39
N PHE A 168 9.77 7.74 4.24
CA PHE A 168 9.39 6.34 4.03
C PHE A 168 10.08 5.42 5.02
N MET A 169 11.40 5.61 5.23
CA MET A 169 12.19 4.83 6.18
C MET A 169 11.76 5.08 7.64
N ASP A 170 11.43 6.32 8.00
CA ASP A 170 10.91 6.66 9.33
C ASP A 170 9.58 5.94 9.61
N ILE A 171 8.65 5.97 8.65
CA ILE A 171 7.36 5.30 8.77
C ILE A 171 7.54 3.78 8.81
N LEU A 172 8.44 3.24 7.99
CA LEU A 172 8.77 1.81 7.99
C LEU A 172 9.26 1.38 9.38
N ALA A 173 10.15 2.14 10.00
CA ALA A 173 10.64 1.86 11.36
C ALA A 173 9.51 1.90 12.41
N ILE A 174 8.61 2.88 12.33
CA ILE A 174 7.44 2.99 13.21
C ILE A 174 6.54 1.74 13.09
N ILE A 175 6.25 1.31 11.85
CA ILE A 175 5.40 0.13 11.60
C ILE A 175 6.11 -1.13 12.11
N SER A 176 7.42 -1.27 11.87
CA SER A 176 8.23 -2.39 12.35
C SER A 176 8.23 -2.51 13.87
N ASP A 177 8.31 -1.40 14.60
CA ASP A 177 8.35 -1.37 16.07
C ASP A 177 6.98 -1.55 16.73
N SER A 178 5.87 -1.32 16.00
CA SER A 178 4.53 -1.38 16.58
C SER A 178 4.14 -2.79 17.04
N ALA A 179 3.71 -2.96 18.30
CA ALA A 179 3.23 -4.26 18.78
C ALA A 179 1.88 -4.68 18.20
N GLU A 180 1.11 -3.73 17.64
CA GLU A 180 -0.23 -3.96 17.08
C GLU A 180 -0.15 -4.57 15.66
N VAL A 181 0.86 -4.18 14.89
CA VAL A 181 1.03 -4.64 13.51
C VAL A 181 1.60 -6.06 13.48
N LYS A 182 0.83 -6.98 12.89
CA LYS A 182 1.16 -8.40 12.71
C LYS A 182 1.63 -8.71 11.29
N LYS A 183 1.11 -8.00 10.28
CA LYS A 183 1.49 -8.15 8.87
C LYS A 183 1.85 -6.80 8.25
N MET A 184 2.94 -6.79 7.50
CA MET A 184 3.44 -5.63 6.77
C MET A 184 3.50 -5.97 5.29
N ILE A 185 2.91 -5.11 4.45
CA ILE A 185 2.99 -5.18 3.00
C ILE A 185 3.69 -3.92 2.53
N VAL A 186 4.78 -4.03 1.79
CA VAL A 186 5.63 -2.89 1.44
C VAL A 186 5.76 -2.75 -0.07
N VAL A 187 5.50 -1.55 -0.58
CA VAL A 187 5.68 -1.14 -1.96
C VAL A 187 6.61 0.07 -1.97
N SER A 188 7.90 -0.17 -2.22
CA SER A 188 8.98 0.81 -2.10
C SER A 188 9.67 1.09 -3.44
N PHE A 189 10.29 2.27 -3.59
CA PHE A 189 11.08 2.59 -4.78
C PHE A 189 12.46 1.91 -4.71
N ASN A 190 12.51 0.65 -5.15
CA ASN A 190 13.70 -0.18 -4.97
C ASN A 190 14.91 0.30 -5.78
N GLU A 191 14.67 0.92 -6.93
CA GLU A 191 15.72 1.50 -7.77
C GLU A 191 16.35 2.76 -7.15
N GLU A 192 15.64 3.44 -6.24
CA GLU A 192 16.13 4.64 -5.55
C GLU A 192 16.81 4.27 -4.22
N TYR A 193 16.18 3.43 -3.39
CA TYR A 193 16.65 3.15 -2.02
C TYR A 193 16.38 1.71 -1.54
N GLY A 194 16.29 0.74 -2.46
CA GLY A 194 15.91 -0.66 -2.17
C GLY A 194 16.83 -1.41 -1.20
N ASP A 195 18.13 -1.10 -1.18
CA ASP A 195 19.07 -1.72 -0.24
C ASP A 195 18.74 -1.37 1.22
N ARG A 196 18.36 -0.11 1.47
CA ARG A 196 17.95 0.35 2.81
C ARG A 196 16.66 -0.31 3.27
N VAL A 197 15.69 -0.44 2.36
CA VAL A 197 14.43 -1.13 2.65
C VAL A 197 14.69 -2.59 2.96
N SER A 198 15.50 -3.27 2.14
CA SER A 198 15.80 -4.70 2.33
C SER A 198 16.48 -4.94 3.68
N ALA A 199 17.51 -4.15 4.01
CA ALA A 199 18.18 -4.23 5.29
C ALA A 199 17.23 -3.99 6.47
N ALA A 200 16.35 -3.00 6.38
CA ALA A 200 15.36 -2.72 7.44
C ALA A 200 14.34 -3.86 7.59
N LEU A 201 13.87 -4.45 6.49
CA LEU A 201 12.92 -5.55 6.49
C LEU A 201 13.52 -6.86 7.02
N ASP A 202 14.79 -7.13 6.75
CA ASP A 202 15.49 -8.31 7.28
C ASP A 202 15.61 -8.29 8.81
N GLU A 203 15.65 -7.10 9.42
CA GLU A 203 15.66 -6.92 10.87
C GLU A 203 14.28 -7.14 11.52
N VAL A 204 13.19 -7.08 10.75
CA VAL A 204 11.83 -7.26 11.28
C VAL A 204 11.63 -8.70 11.73
N LYS A 205 11.40 -8.89 13.03
CA LYS A 205 11.10 -10.20 13.62
C LYS A 205 9.66 -10.24 14.14
N LYS A 206 9.06 -11.43 14.16
CA LYS A 206 7.72 -11.73 14.71
C LYS A 206 6.52 -11.18 13.93
N LYS A 207 6.75 -10.59 12.75
CA LYS A 207 5.70 -10.12 11.85
C LYS A 207 5.81 -10.87 10.53
N GLU A 208 4.67 -11.02 9.85
CA GLU A 208 4.70 -11.44 8.46
C GLU A 208 5.04 -10.24 7.58
N VAL A 209 6.10 -10.35 6.79
CA VAL A 209 6.54 -9.29 5.88
C VAL A 209 6.42 -9.79 4.44
N ILE A 210 5.74 -9.00 3.62
CA ILE A 210 5.62 -9.18 2.17
C ILE A 210 6.07 -7.89 1.49
N GLN A 211 7.00 -7.97 0.55
CA GLN A 211 7.35 -6.83 -0.31
C GLN A 211 6.82 -7.08 -1.73
N LEU A 212 6.05 -6.14 -2.27
CA LEU A 212 5.61 -6.21 -3.67
C LEU A 212 6.59 -5.41 -4.53
N ARG A 213 7.17 -6.07 -5.54
CA ARG A 213 8.28 -5.54 -6.35
C ARG A 213 8.00 -5.68 -7.84
N MET A 214 8.68 -4.88 -8.66
CA MET A 214 8.66 -5.07 -10.13
C MET A 214 9.73 -6.03 -10.63
N ASN A 215 10.76 -6.27 -9.82
CA ASN A 215 11.92 -7.09 -10.16
C ASN A 215 12.18 -8.12 -9.06
N GLU A 216 12.56 -9.32 -9.49
CA GLU A 216 13.09 -10.35 -8.59
C GLU A 216 14.28 -9.78 -7.79
N PRO A 217 14.35 -10.01 -6.47
CA PRO A 217 15.48 -9.55 -5.67
C PRO A 217 16.78 -10.24 -6.12
N GLU A 218 17.86 -9.46 -6.20
CA GLU A 218 19.18 -9.98 -6.56
C GLU A 218 19.75 -10.95 -5.51
N ASN A 219 19.32 -10.77 -4.26
CA ASN A 219 19.73 -11.57 -3.11
C ASN A 219 18.56 -12.35 -2.54
N THR A 220 18.86 -13.46 -1.85
CA THR A 220 17.84 -14.17 -1.07
C THR A 220 17.37 -13.28 0.08
N LEU A 221 16.06 -13.09 0.18
CA LEU A 221 15.42 -12.30 1.23
C LEU A 221 14.96 -13.21 2.37
N GLU A 222 15.02 -12.71 3.61
CA GLU A 222 14.49 -13.42 4.79
C GLU A 222 12.97 -13.27 4.95
N TYR A 223 12.34 -12.45 4.09
CA TYR A 223 10.92 -12.17 4.03
C TYR A 223 10.33 -12.55 2.66
N LYS A 224 8.99 -12.59 2.58
CA LYS A 224 8.30 -12.95 1.33
C LYS A 224 8.30 -11.76 0.37
N TRP A 225 8.29 -12.04 -0.91
CA TRP A 225 8.06 -11.03 -1.93
C TRP A 225 7.15 -11.58 -3.03
N ASP A 226 6.46 -10.69 -3.73
CA ASP A 226 5.64 -11.02 -4.90
C ASP A 226 5.70 -9.90 -5.95
N MET A 227 5.23 -10.18 -7.16
CA MET A 227 5.26 -9.27 -8.29
C MET A 227 4.10 -8.26 -8.23
N LEU A 228 4.43 -6.98 -8.07
CA LEU A 228 3.47 -5.87 -8.07
C LEU A 228 2.67 -5.78 -9.38
N ALA A 229 3.30 -6.17 -10.49
CA ALA A 229 2.72 -6.06 -11.82
C ALA A 229 1.34 -6.74 -11.94
N PHE A 230 1.12 -7.89 -11.30
CA PHE A 230 -0.15 -8.63 -11.41
C PHE A 230 -1.33 -7.84 -10.83
N SER A 231 -1.16 -7.30 -9.62
CA SER A 231 -2.14 -6.42 -8.98
C SER A 231 -2.48 -5.22 -9.85
N VAL A 232 -1.48 -4.56 -10.43
CA VAL A 232 -1.66 -3.36 -11.26
C VAL A 232 -2.38 -3.69 -12.57
N MET A 233 -2.01 -4.79 -13.25
CA MET A 233 -2.67 -5.24 -14.49
C MET A 233 -4.16 -5.55 -14.26
N GLN A 234 -4.48 -6.28 -13.18
CA GLN A 234 -5.85 -6.60 -12.84
C GLN A 234 -6.67 -5.33 -12.58
N ALA A 235 -6.11 -4.38 -11.83
CA ALA A 235 -6.75 -3.09 -11.57
C ALA A 235 -7.00 -2.26 -12.85
N MET A 236 -6.15 -2.41 -13.87
CA MET A 236 -6.33 -1.80 -15.21
C MET A 236 -7.33 -2.55 -16.12
N GLY A 237 -7.94 -3.64 -15.64
CA GLY A 237 -8.86 -4.46 -16.41
C GLY A 237 -8.19 -5.24 -17.54
N ILE A 238 -6.92 -5.61 -17.37
CA ILE A 238 -6.25 -6.57 -18.26
C ILE A 238 -6.66 -7.98 -17.82
N ARG A 239 -7.19 -8.75 -18.76
CA ARG A 239 -7.62 -10.12 -18.51
C ARG A 239 -6.49 -11.09 -18.83
N ALA A 240 -6.52 -12.27 -18.20
CA ALA A 240 -5.50 -13.30 -18.40
C ALA A 240 -5.42 -13.77 -19.87
N GLU A 241 -6.51 -13.71 -20.63
CA GLU A 241 -6.52 -14.08 -22.05
C GLU A 241 -5.88 -13.03 -22.98
N GLU A 242 -5.51 -11.86 -22.44
CA GLU A 242 -4.89 -10.76 -23.17
C GLU A 242 -3.35 -10.73 -23.02
N LEU A 243 -2.79 -11.58 -22.16
CA LEU A 243 -1.35 -11.73 -21.90
C LEU A 243 -0.76 -12.90 -22.71
#